data_AF-A0A8B9Y6A4-F1
#
_entry.id   AF-A0A8B9Y6A4-F1
#
_cell.length_a   1.000
_cell.length_b   1.000
_cell.length_c   1.000
_cell.angle_alpha   90.00
_cell.angle_beta   90.00
_cell.angle_gamma   90.00
#
_symmetry.space_group_name_H-M   'P 1'
#
loop_
_entity.id
_entity.type
_entity.pdbx_description
1 polymer ?
#
loop_
_entity_poly.entity_id
_entity_poly.type
_entity_poly.pdbx_seq_one_letter_code
_entity_poly.pdbx_strand_id
1 'polypeptide(L)'
;MAATEAAETQLMLGVGLIEKDTNGEVLWVWCYPSTTATLRNLLLRKCCLTDENKLLHPFVFGQYRRTWFYITTVEVPDSSILKKVTHFSIVLTAKDFNPEKYAAFTRILCRMYLKHGSPVKMMESYIAVLTKGICQSEENGSFLSKDFDARKAYLAGSIKDIVSQFGMETVILHTALMLKKRIVVYHPKIEAVQEFTRTLPALVWHRQDWTILHSYVHLDADELEALQMCPGYIAGFVDLDVSNRSDLYDVFVNLADSEITITPLAKEAMTMGKLHKEIGQLIVQSAEDPEKSDSQVIQDISLKTKEIFTNLAPFSEVSDDGEKRVLNYEALKQRRFPPATENFLYHLAAAEQMLKI
;
A
#
# COMPACT_ATOMS: atom_id res chain seq x y z
N MET A 1 19.29 -3.05 -32.93
CA MET A 1 18.85 -1.66 -32.74
C MET A 1 17.74 -1.35 -33.73
N ALA A 2 16.49 -1.44 -33.28
CA ALA A 2 15.33 -0.73 -33.83
C ALA A 2 14.15 -1.00 -32.89
N ALA A 3 13.77 0.03 -32.15
CA ALA A 3 12.46 0.30 -31.58
C ALA A 3 11.65 -0.88 -31.02
N THR A 4 11.98 -1.27 -29.79
CA THR A 4 10.94 -1.65 -28.82
C THR A 4 10.88 -0.52 -27.79
N GLU A 5 10.52 0.68 -28.25
CA GLU A 5 9.82 1.63 -27.38
C GLU A 5 8.47 0.98 -27.11
N ALA A 6 8.45 0.08 -26.11
CA ALA A 6 7.21 -0.27 -25.45
C ALA A 6 6.58 1.06 -25.05
N ALA A 7 5.42 1.39 -25.64
CA ALA A 7 4.64 2.54 -25.24
C ALA A 7 4.65 2.58 -23.71
N GLU A 8 5.32 3.60 -23.13
CA GLU A 8 5.28 3.81 -21.68
C GLU A 8 3.80 3.84 -21.33
N THR A 9 3.32 2.78 -20.69
CA THR A 9 1.90 2.64 -20.41
C THR A 9 1.55 3.83 -19.55
N GLN A 10 0.71 4.72 -20.05
CA GLN A 10 0.37 5.95 -19.35
C GLN A 10 -0.16 5.59 -17.94
N LEU A 11 0.67 5.83 -16.92
CA LEU A 11 0.41 5.42 -15.54
C LEU A 11 -0.49 6.42 -14.83
N MET A 12 -0.34 7.71 -15.13
CA MET A 12 -1.18 8.77 -14.58
C MET A 12 -2.54 8.81 -15.27
N LEU A 13 -3.60 8.87 -14.46
CA LEU A 13 -4.99 8.80 -14.88
C LEU A 13 -5.67 10.16 -14.89
N GLY A 14 -5.43 10.98 -13.87
CA GLY A 14 -6.02 12.32 -13.77
C GLY A 14 -5.46 13.18 -12.66
N VAL A 15 -5.83 14.45 -12.71
CA VAL A 15 -5.57 15.47 -11.70
C VAL A 15 -6.86 16.20 -11.36
N GLY A 16 -7.06 16.53 -10.08
CA GLY A 16 -8.20 17.25 -9.55
C GLY A 16 -7.77 18.34 -8.59
N LEU A 17 -8.62 19.37 -8.46
CA LEU A 17 -8.46 20.49 -7.55
C LEU A 17 -9.69 20.59 -6.66
N ILE A 18 -9.45 20.57 -5.35
CA ILE A 18 -10.45 20.79 -4.31
C ILE A 18 -10.06 22.06 -3.56
N GLU A 19 -11.00 22.95 -3.29
CA GLU A 19 -10.80 24.17 -2.52
C GLU A 19 -11.68 24.17 -1.28
N LYS A 20 -11.17 24.73 -0.19
CA LYS A 20 -11.95 25.19 0.96
C LYS A 20 -11.99 26.71 0.93
N ASP A 21 -13.18 27.27 0.81
CA ASP A 21 -13.35 28.72 0.72
C ASP A 21 -13.29 29.40 2.11
N THR A 22 -13.44 30.72 2.13
CA THR A 22 -13.50 31.51 3.39
C THR A 22 -14.80 31.32 4.18
N ASN A 23 -15.83 30.71 3.59
CA ASN A 23 -17.08 30.37 4.26
C ASN A 23 -17.04 28.97 4.89
N GLY A 24 -15.95 28.22 4.67
CA GLY A 24 -15.78 26.84 5.13
C GLY A 24 -16.29 25.79 4.14
N GLU A 25 -16.82 26.20 2.97
CA GLU A 25 -17.34 25.27 1.98
C GLU A 25 -16.21 24.58 1.21
N VAL A 26 -16.32 23.25 1.07
CA VAL A 26 -15.35 22.42 0.34
C VAL A 26 -15.93 22.02 -1.02
N LEU A 27 -15.26 22.43 -2.09
CA LEU A 27 -15.73 22.29 -3.45
C LEU A 27 -14.69 21.60 -4.33
N TRP A 28 -15.14 20.65 -5.15
CA TRP A 28 -14.36 20.15 -6.28
C TRP A 28 -14.48 21.14 -7.43
N VAL A 29 -13.43 21.92 -7.66
CA VAL A 29 -13.45 23.08 -8.55
C VAL A 29 -13.09 22.69 -9.97
N TRP A 30 -12.17 21.73 -10.14
CA TRP A 30 -11.63 21.41 -11.45
C TRP A 30 -11.04 20.00 -11.50
N CYS A 31 -11.06 19.36 -12.66
CA CYS A 31 -10.28 18.16 -12.92
C CYS A 31 -9.98 17.95 -14.40
N TYR A 32 -8.94 17.17 -14.68
CA TYR A 32 -8.60 16.69 -16.01
C TYR A 32 -8.00 15.27 -15.96
N PRO A 33 -8.49 14.33 -16.79
CA PRO A 33 -9.72 14.39 -17.57
C PRO A 33 -10.95 14.43 -16.63
N SER A 34 -12.16 14.32 -17.19
CA SER A 34 -13.37 14.17 -16.37
C SER A 34 -13.29 12.92 -15.48
N THR A 35 -13.84 13.02 -14.28
CA THR A 35 -13.91 11.91 -13.30
C THR A 35 -15.36 11.49 -13.06
N THR A 36 -15.58 10.29 -12.53
CA THR A 36 -16.92 9.82 -12.16
C THR A 36 -17.37 10.46 -10.84
N ALA A 37 -18.68 10.58 -10.65
CA ALA A 37 -19.24 11.10 -9.40
C ALA A 37 -18.82 10.27 -8.18
N THR A 38 -18.79 8.94 -8.31
CA THR A 38 -18.35 8.02 -7.25
C THR A 38 -16.92 8.30 -6.83
N LEU A 39 -15.97 8.40 -7.78
CA LEU A 39 -14.57 8.66 -7.46
C LEU A 39 -14.39 10.08 -6.89
N ARG A 40 -15.09 11.08 -7.44
CA ARG A 40 -15.07 12.45 -6.90
C ARG A 40 -15.53 12.50 -5.44
N ASN A 41 -16.64 11.84 -5.11
CA ASN A 41 -17.18 11.83 -3.74
C ASN A 41 -16.24 11.13 -2.76
N LEU A 42 -15.63 10.01 -3.18
CA LEU A 42 -14.57 9.36 -2.41
C LEU A 42 -13.41 10.33 -2.14
N LEU A 43 -12.87 10.96 -3.19
CA LEU A 43 -11.70 11.85 -3.05
C LEU A 43 -11.99 13.09 -2.20
N LEU A 44 -13.23 13.60 -2.21
CA LEU A 44 -13.68 14.66 -1.29
C LEU A 44 -13.70 14.19 0.17
N ARG A 45 -14.09 12.93 0.46
CA ARG A 45 -13.97 12.34 1.80
C ARG A 45 -12.51 12.11 2.21
N LYS A 46 -11.65 11.74 1.25
CA LYS A 46 -10.23 11.49 1.50
C LYS A 46 -9.42 12.78 1.69
N CYS A 47 -9.86 13.90 1.12
CA CYS A 47 -9.24 15.19 1.38
C CYS A 47 -9.60 15.66 2.80
N CYS A 48 -8.60 16.01 3.60
CA CYS A 48 -8.75 16.40 5.01
C CYS A 48 -9.43 17.77 5.22
N LEU A 49 -10.03 18.35 4.16
CA LEU A 49 -10.63 19.69 4.19
C LEU A 49 -12.07 19.70 4.70
N THR A 50 -12.78 18.57 4.60
CA THR A 50 -14.22 18.45 4.92
C THR A 50 -14.52 18.40 6.41
N ASP A 51 -13.51 18.15 7.25
CA ASP A 51 -13.69 18.00 8.70
C ASP A 51 -12.99 19.16 9.42
N GLU A 52 -13.78 20.10 9.95
CA GLU A 52 -13.29 21.38 10.49
C GLU A 52 -12.39 21.23 11.72
N ASN A 53 -12.46 20.10 12.42
CA ASN A 53 -11.73 19.86 13.67
C ASN A 53 -10.56 18.86 13.52
N LYS A 54 -10.29 18.39 12.30
CA LYS A 54 -9.19 17.45 12.06
C LYS A 54 -7.90 18.17 11.70
N LEU A 55 -6.81 17.57 12.18
CA LEU A 55 -5.45 17.93 11.75
C LEU A 55 -5.36 17.83 10.23
N LEU A 56 -4.78 18.86 9.60
CA LEU A 56 -4.46 18.82 8.19
C LEU A 56 -3.36 17.79 7.96
N HIS A 57 -3.60 16.90 7.01
CA HIS A 57 -2.62 15.91 6.56
C HIS A 57 -2.00 16.41 5.25
N PRO A 58 -0.72 16.82 5.25
CA PRO A 58 -0.11 17.48 4.09
C PRO A 58 -0.06 16.59 2.85
N PHE A 59 0.07 15.28 3.04
CA PHE A 59 0.10 14.30 1.98
C PHE A 59 -0.54 12.99 2.44
N VAL A 60 -1.52 12.50 1.67
CA VAL A 60 -2.14 11.19 1.91
C VAL A 60 -2.23 10.42 0.60
N PHE A 61 -2.15 9.10 0.68
CA PHE A 61 -2.30 8.20 -0.45
C PHE A 61 -3.07 6.93 -0.07
N GLY A 62 -3.67 6.31 -1.08
CA GLY A 62 -4.42 5.08 -0.92
C GLY A 62 -4.90 4.53 -2.26
N GLN A 63 -5.68 3.44 -2.17
CA GLN A 63 -6.13 2.70 -3.34
C GLN A 63 -7.64 2.47 -3.26
N TYR A 64 -8.33 2.71 -4.37
CA TYR A 64 -9.74 2.37 -4.54
C TYR A 64 -9.95 1.71 -5.91
N ARG A 65 -10.44 0.46 -5.92
CA ARG A 65 -10.70 -0.33 -7.15
C ARG A 65 -9.53 -0.29 -8.16
N ARG A 66 -8.30 -0.61 -7.71
CA ARG A 66 -7.07 -0.59 -8.53
C ARG A 66 -6.63 0.77 -9.06
N THR A 67 -7.23 1.85 -8.56
CA THR A 67 -6.79 3.22 -8.83
C THR A 67 -6.12 3.76 -7.57
N TRP A 68 -4.87 4.17 -7.70
CA TRP A 68 -4.16 4.90 -6.66
C TRP A 68 -4.57 6.36 -6.67
N PHE A 69 -4.72 6.94 -5.49
CA PHE A 69 -4.89 8.37 -5.31
C PHE A 69 -3.79 8.92 -4.41
N TYR A 70 -3.38 10.15 -4.70
CA TYR A 70 -2.37 10.91 -3.97
C TYR A 70 -2.90 12.33 -3.80
N ILE A 71 -3.03 12.79 -2.56
CA ILE A 71 -3.64 14.07 -2.24
C ILE A 71 -2.63 14.88 -1.45
N THR A 72 -2.22 16.03 -2.00
CA THR A 72 -1.42 17.02 -1.28
C THR A 72 -2.31 18.18 -0.90
N THR A 73 -2.33 18.54 0.38
CA THR A 73 -3.15 19.62 0.93
C THR A 73 -2.26 20.75 1.40
N VAL A 74 -2.65 21.99 1.08
CA VAL A 74 -1.87 23.19 1.34
C VAL A 74 -2.78 24.28 1.90
N GLU A 75 -2.32 24.91 2.98
CA GLU A 75 -2.87 26.16 3.49
C GLU A 75 -2.43 27.34 2.60
N VAL A 76 -3.38 28.20 2.27
CA VAL A 76 -3.15 29.37 1.41
C VAL A 76 -2.60 30.52 2.27
N PRO A 77 -1.40 31.05 1.97
CA PRO A 77 -0.89 32.22 2.68
C PRO A 77 -1.74 33.46 2.44
N ASP A 78 -1.87 34.35 3.43
CA ASP A 78 -2.63 35.61 3.33
C ASP A 78 -2.18 36.52 2.17
N SER A 79 -0.90 36.42 1.76
CA SER A 79 -0.32 37.17 0.66
C SER A 79 -0.63 36.59 -0.73
N SER A 80 -1.31 35.45 -0.78
CA SER A 80 -1.66 34.75 -2.03
C SER A 80 -2.67 35.53 -2.87
N ILE A 81 -2.63 35.28 -4.18
CA ILE A 81 -3.65 35.76 -5.13
C ILE A 81 -5.01 35.08 -4.93
N LEU A 82 -5.06 33.94 -4.22
CA LEU A 82 -6.25 33.15 -3.92
C LEU A 82 -7.05 33.73 -2.75
N LYS A 83 -7.57 34.96 -2.88
CA LYS A 83 -8.20 35.73 -1.79
C LYS A 83 -9.45 35.10 -1.15
N LYS A 84 -10.07 34.10 -1.79
CA LYS A 84 -11.30 33.45 -1.34
C LYS A 84 -11.10 32.01 -0.89
N VAL A 85 -9.86 31.54 -0.87
CA VAL A 85 -9.51 30.14 -0.59
C VAL A 85 -8.63 30.13 0.65
N THR A 86 -9.02 29.35 1.66
CA THR A 86 -8.21 29.16 2.87
C THR A 86 -7.25 27.99 2.71
N HIS A 87 -7.72 26.92 2.06
CA HIS A 87 -6.94 25.71 1.81
C HIS A 87 -7.31 25.13 0.45
N PHE A 88 -6.40 24.37 -0.15
CA PHE A 88 -6.73 23.57 -1.32
C PHE A 88 -6.01 22.22 -1.27
N SER A 89 -6.57 21.25 -1.98
CA SER A 89 -5.95 19.94 -2.20
C SER A 89 -5.81 19.67 -3.69
N ILE A 90 -4.62 19.23 -4.09
CA ILE A 90 -4.39 18.65 -5.41
C ILE A 90 -4.48 17.14 -5.28
N VAL A 91 -5.37 16.56 -6.08
CA VAL A 91 -5.57 15.13 -6.18
C VAL A 91 -4.92 14.62 -7.46
N LEU A 92 -4.09 13.60 -7.38
CA LEU A 92 -3.54 12.90 -8.54
C LEU A 92 -3.95 11.43 -8.46
N THR A 93 -4.42 10.88 -9.58
CA THR A 93 -4.75 9.45 -9.68
C THR A 93 -3.83 8.73 -10.66
N ALA A 94 -3.48 7.48 -10.35
CA ALA A 94 -2.56 6.68 -11.17
C ALA A 94 -2.84 5.17 -11.08
N LYS A 95 -2.21 4.40 -11.96
CA LYS A 95 -2.24 2.92 -12.00
C LYS A 95 -1.11 2.27 -11.19
N ASP A 96 -0.06 3.02 -10.86
CA ASP A 96 1.11 2.55 -10.14
C ASP A 96 1.18 3.12 -8.72
N PHE A 97 1.86 2.38 -7.85
CA PHE A 97 2.22 2.83 -6.51
C PHE A 97 3.60 3.50 -6.53
N ASN A 98 3.63 4.82 -6.32
CA ASN A 98 4.87 5.58 -6.18
C ASN A 98 4.65 6.88 -5.37
N PRO A 99 4.44 6.78 -4.04
CA PRO A 99 4.16 7.93 -3.20
C PRO A 99 5.21 9.04 -3.32
N GLU A 100 6.50 8.69 -3.45
CA GLU A 100 7.60 9.65 -3.51
C GLU A 100 7.53 10.50 -4.80
N LYS A 101 7.29 9.86 -5.95
CA LYS A 101 7.07 10.54 -7.25
C LYS A 101 5.90 11.49 -7.17
N TYR A 102 4.76 10.99 -6.69
CA TYR A 102 3.52 11.75 -6.74
C TYR A 102 3.43 12.83 -5.65
N ALA A 103 4.09 12.64 -4.50
CA ALA A 103 4.30 13.70 -3.51
C ALA A 103 5.15 14.83 -4.09
N ALA A 104 6.29 14.51 -4.73
CA ALA A 104 7.14 15.51 -5.36
C ALA A 104 6.39 16.26 -6.46
N PHE A 105 5.65 15.55 -7.30
CA PHE A 105 4.95 16.16 -8.41
C PHE A 105 3.77 17.03 -7.98
N THR A 106 2.91 16.54 -7.08
CA THR A 106 1.77 17.33 -6.58
C THR A 106 2.23 18.58 -5.84
N ARG A 107 3.37 18.57 -5.14
CA ARG A 107 3.97 19.79 -4.56
C ARG A 107 4.32 20.84 -5.61
N ILE A 108 4.83 20.43 -6.77
CA ILE A 108 5.09 21.36 -7.90
C ILE A 108 3.77 21.95 -8.39
N LEU A 109 2.75 21.10 -8.59
CA LEU A 109 1.43 21.55 -9.00
C LEU A 109 0.82 22.54 -7.98
N CYS A 110 1.00 22.31 -6.68
CA CYS A 110 0.52 23.22 -5.63
C CYS A 110 1.16 24.61 -5.74
N ARG A 111 2.48 24.67 -5.98
CA ARG A 111 3.18 25.94 -6.16
C ARG A 111 2.73 26.67 -7.42
N MET A 112 2.52 25.95 -8.51
CA MET A 112 1.97 26.55 -9.72
C MET A 112 0.58 27.14 -9.48
N TYR A 113 -0.25 26.43 -8.71
CA TYR A 113 -1.57 26.92 -8.35
C TYR A 113 -1.49 28.17 -7.47
N LEU A 114 -0.64 28.17 -6.44
CA LEU A 114 -0.40 29.35 -5.60
C LEU A 114 0.13 30.56 -6.38
N LYS A 115 1.03 30.34 -7.35
CA LYS A 115 1.64 31.41 -8.16
C LYS A 115 0.68 32.02 -9.18
N HIS A 116 -0.19 31.22 -9.78
CA HIS A 116 -1.02 31.65 -10.91
C HIS A 116 -2.52 31.74 -10.62
N GLY A 117 -3.01 31.09 -9.56
CA GLY A 117 -4.41 31.12 -9.14
C GLY A 117 -5.35 30.55 -10.19
N SER A 118 -4.83 29.69 -11.05
CA SER A 118 -5.55 29.14 -12.21
C SER A 118 -5.16 27.68 -12.44
N PRO A 119 -6.15 26.79 -12.64
CA PRO A 119 -5.90 25.38 -12.93
C PRO A 119 -5.26 25.15 -14.31
N VAL A 120 -5.25 26.16 -15.20
CA VAL A 120 -4.68 26.03 -16.56
C VAL A 120 -3.18 25.75 -16.50
N LYS A 121 -2.43 26.50 -15.69
CA LYS A 121 -0.98 26.30 -15.54
C LYS A 121 -0.64 24.98 -14.88
N MET A 122 -1.47 24.55 -13.93
CA MET A 122 -1.37 23.22 -13.34
C MET A 122 -1.60 22.11 -14.38
N MET A 123 -2.60 22.25 -15.25
CA MET A 123 -2.92 21.31 -16.33
C MET A 123 -1.79 21.21 -17.36
N GLU A 124 -1.22 22.35 -17.78
CA GLU A 124 -0.07 22.38 -18.71
C GLU A 124 1.08 21.51 -18.18
N SER A 125 1.41 21.65 -16.89
CA SER A 125 2.46 20.85 -16.24
C SER A 125 2.08 19.39 -16.04
N TYR A 126 0.82 19.10 -15.70
CA TYR A 126 0.29 17.74 -15.70
C TYR A 126 0.50 17.05 -17.06
N ILE A 127 0.11 17.72 -18.15
CA ILE A 127 0.26 17.18 -19.51
C ILE A 127 1.73 17.05 -19.90
N ALA A 128 2.59 17.98 -19.49
CA ALA A 128 4.03 17.89 -19.75
C ALA A 128 4.64 16.62 -19.12
N VAL A 129 4.31 16.32 -17.86
CA VAL A 129 4.75 15.06 -17.23
C VAL A 129 4.08 13.85 -17.87
N LEU A 130 2.80 13.93 -18.20
CA LEU A 130 2.06 12.84 -18.82
C LEU A 130 2.63 12.42 -20.18
N THR A 131 3.08 13.40 -20.98
CA THR A 131 3.50 13.18 -22.37
C THR A 131 5.01 13.08 -22.54
N LYS A 132 5.79 13.76 -21.69
CA LYS A 132 7.25 13.85 -21.81
C LYS A 132 7.98 13.31 -20.58
N GLY A 133 7.29 13.06 -19.47
CA GLY A 133 7.90 12.69 -18.20
C GLY A 133 8.68 13.81 -17.53
N ILE A 134 8.52 15.07 -17.96
CA ILE A 134 9.32 16.21 -17.49
C ILE A 134 8.43 17.41 -17.18
N CYS A 135 8.69 18.08 -16.06
CA CYS A 135 8.12 19.39 -15.74
C CYS A 135 9.23 20.33 -15.30
N GLN A 136 9.37 21.47 -15.98
CA GLN A 136 10.32 22.51 -15.56
C GLN A 136 9.65 23.44 -14.55
N SER A 137 10.31 23.65 -13.42
CA SER A 137 9.89 24.62 -12.40
C SER A 137 11.01 25.62 -12.19
N GLU A 138 10.71 26.91 -12.36
CA GLU A 138 11.69 28.01 -12.21
C GLU A 138 12.37 27.99 -10.82
N GLU A 139 11.68 27.51 -9.78
CA GLU A 139 12.14 27.57 -8.38
C GLU A 139 12.82 26.28 -7.85
N ASN A 140 12.65 25.11 -8.49
CA ASN A 140 13.10 23.81 -7.91
C ASN A 140 13.92 22.95 -8.88
N GLY A 141 14.29 23.49 -10.04
CA GLY A 141 14.84 22.70 -11.12
C GLY A 141 13.78 21.87 -11.86
N SER A 142 14.23 20.83 -12.55
CA SER A 142 13.37 20.00 -13.40
C SER A 142 12.92 18.74 -12.67
N PHE A 143 11.61 18.48 -12.65
CA PHE A 143 11.06 17.19 -12.28
C PHE A 143 11.22 16.23 -13.45
N LEU A 144 11.78 15.05 -13.19
CA LEU A 144 11.97 13.99 -14.17
C LEU A 144 11.33 12.70 -13.62
N SER A 145 10.30 12.18 -14.30
CA SER A 145 9.61 10.94 -13.90
C SER A 145 10.57 9.75 -13.76
N LYS A 146 11.61 9.71 -14.61
CA LYS A 146 12.63 8.65 -14.62
C LYS A 146 13.51 8.61 -13.37
N ASP A 147 13.54 9.68 -12.58
CA ASP A 147 14.34 9.72 -11.35
C ASP A 147 13.67 8.92 -10.21
N PHE A 148 12.41 8.53 -10.40
CA PHE A 148 11.61 7.79 -9.42
C PHE A 148 11.44 6.33 -9.84
N ASP A 149 12.14 5.42 -9.15
CA ASP A 149 12.01 3.98 -9.35
C ASP A 149 10.99 3.38 -8.38
N ALA A 150 9.92 2.76 -8.92
CA ALA A 150 8.88 2.12 -8.11
C ALA A 150 9.42 1.00 -7.20
N ARG A 151 10.56 0.38 -7.53
CA ARG A 151 11.21 -0.62 -6.67
C ARG A 151 11.77 -0.02 -5.39
N LYS A 152 12.18 1.26 -5.43
CA LYS A 152 12.64 1.98 -4.23
C LYS A 152 11.49 2.25 -3.26
N ALA A 153 10.24 2.26 -3.72
CA ALA A 153 9.08 2.43 -2.84
C ALA A 153 8.98 1.31 -1.79
N TYR A 154 9.38 0.07 -2.13
CA TYR A 154 9.45 -1.02 -1.15
C TYR A 154 10.53 -0.83 -0.07
N LEU A 155 11.56 -0.01 -0.36
CA LEU A 155 12.69 0.23 0.53
C LEU A 155 12.57 1.54 1.32
N ALA A 156 11.56 2.36 1.02
CA ALA A 156 11.37 3.65 1.69
C ALA A 156 10.71 3.54 3.08
N GLY A 157 10.38 2.33 3.55
CA GLY A 157 9.86 2.06 4.89
C GLY A 157 10.80 1.12 5.64
N SER A 158 10.77 1.12 6.97
CA SER A 158 11.70 0.33 7.78
C SER A 158 11.04 -0.94 8.31
N ILE A 159 11.53 -2.10 7.86
CA ILE A 159 11.18 -3.39 8.47
C ILE A 159 11.80 -3.46 9.88
N LYS A 160 12.97 -2.88 10.08
CA LYS A 160 13.61 -2.85 11.41
C LYS A 160 12.70 -2.18 12.45
N ASP A 161 11.98 -1.11 12.07
CA ASP A 161 11.02 -0.46 12.97
C ASP A 161 9.82 -1.37 13.32
N ILE A 162 9.29 -2.13 12.35
CA ILE A 162 8.24 -3.13 12.61
C ILE A 162 8.76 -4.19 13.60
N VAL A 163 9.97 -4.69 13.38
CA VAL A 163 10.56 -5.72 14.25
C VAL A 163 10.90 -5.18 15.63
N SER A 164 11.35 -3.93 15.72
CA SER A 164 11.57 -3.23 17.00
C SER A 164 10.27 -3.12 17.79
N GLN A 165 9.14 -2.85 17.11
CA GLN A 165 7.84 -2.70 17.76
C GLN A 165 7.22 -4.04 18.18
N PHE A 166 7.25 -5.06 17.34
CA PHE A 166 6.51 -6.32 17.55
C PHE A 166 7.40 -7.52 17.91
N GLY A 167 8.72 -7.40 17.80
CA GLY A 167 9.67 -8.47 18.08
C GLY A 167 9.32 -9.77 17.35
N MET A 168 9.22 -10.86 18.12
CA MET A 168 8.84 -12.18 17.62
C MET A 168 7.45 -12.23 16.99
N GLU A 169 6.52 -11.35 17.39
CA GLU A 169 5.16 -11.31 16.83
C GLU A 169 5.13 -10.82 15.38
N THR A 170 6.23 -10.22 14.88
CA THR A 170 6.40 -9.90 13.44
C THR A 170 6.19 -11.13 12.56
N VAL A 171 6.48 -12.35 13.07
CA VAL A 171 6.22 -13.59 12.34
C VAL A 171 4.73 -13.79 12.03
N ILE A 172 3.83 -13.27 12.86
CA ILE A 172 2.38 -13.33 12.62
C ILE A 172 2.04 -12.53 11.36
N LEU A 173 2.61 -11.31 11.21
CA LEU A 173 2.42 -10.47 10.03
C LEU A 173 2.99 -11.15 8.77
N HIS A 174 4.21 -11.68 8.86
CA HIS A 174 4.83 -12.44 7.78
C HIS A 174 3.97 -13.64 7.35
N THR A 175 3.50 -14.46 8.31
CA THR A 175 2.64 -15.61 8.03
C THR A 175 1.31 -15.20 7.43
N ALA A 176 0.67 -14.15 7.96
CA ALA A 176 -0.59 -13.64 7.43
C ALA A 176 -0.44 -13.23 5.95
N LEU A 177 0.65 -12.52 5.63
CA LEU A 177 0.98 -12.15 4.26
C LEU A 177 1.23 -13.39 3.39
N MET A 178 2.07 -14.33 3.84
CA MET A 178 2.33 -15.59 3.12
C MET A 178 1.05 -16.35 2.81
N LEU A 179 0.07 -16.33 3.71
CA LEU A 179 -1.22 -17.02 3.54
C LEU A 179 -2.31 -16.16 2.87
N LYS A 180 -1.96 -14.97 2.35
CA LYS A 180 -2.90 -14.00 1.74
C LYS A 180 -4.10 -13.68 2.65
N LYS A 181 -3.87 -13.56 3.95
CA LYS A 181 -4.88 -13.19 4.95
C LYS A 181 -5.19 -11.70 4.87
N ARG A 182 -6.36 -11.32 5.39
CA ARG A 182 -6.83 -9.94 5.50
C ARG A 182 -6.25 -9.31 6.76
N ILE A 183 -5.36 -8.35 6.58
CA ILE A 183 -4.70 -7.61 7.65
C ILE A 183 -5.32 -6.22 7.73
N VAL A 184 -5.86 -5.87 8.89
CA VAL A 184 -6.33 -4.52 9.19
C VAL A 184 -5.37 -3.89 10.18
N VAL A 185 -4.96 -2.66 9.91
CA VAL A 185 -4.08 -1.86 10.76
C VAL A 185 -4.84 -0.61 11.21
N TYR A 186 -4.87 -0.37 12.50
CA TYR A 186 -5.44 0.84 13.09
C TYR A 186 -4.36 1.70 13.74
N HIS A 187 -4.43 3.02 13.51
CA HIS A 187 -3.75 4.03 14.30
C HIS A 187 -4.48 5.39 14.14
N PRO A 188 -4.60 6.22 15.19
CA PRO A 188 -5.31 7.51 15.09
C PRO A 188 -4.64 8.53 14.15
N LYS A 189 -3.33 8.39 13.90
CA LYS A 189 -2.57 9.22 12.93
C LYS A 189 -2.41 8.49 11.61
N ILE A 190 -2.90 9.09 10.51
CA ILE A 190 -2.84 8.50 9.17
C ILE A 190 -1.41 8.30 8.66
N GLU A 191 -0.47 9.17 9.03
CA GLU A 191 0.92 9.08 8.62
C GLU A 191 1.55 7.77 9.11
N ALA A 192 1.30 7.41 10.37
CA ALA A 192 1.76 6.16 10.95
C ALA A 192 1.10 4.94 10.29
N VAL A 193 -0.21 5.02 9.98
CA VAL A 193 -0.90 3.95 9.24
C VAL A 193 -0.26 3.75 7.85
N GLN A 194 -0.05 4.84 7.11
CA GLN A 194 0.50 4.80 5.76
C GLN A 194 1.95 4.31 5.74
N GLU A 195 2.77 4.72 6.70
CA GLU A 195 4.16 4.30 6.86
C GLU A 195 4.28 2.82 7.25
N PHE A 196 3.45 2.36 8.19
CA PHE A 196 3.44 0.97 8.61
C PHE A 196 2.92 0.05 7.50
N THR A 197 1.75 0.34 6.95
CA THR A 197 1.08 -0.53 5.96
C THR A 197 1.88 -0.68 4.67
N ARG A 198 2.55 0.38 4.18
CA ARG A 198 3.37 0.31 2.96
C ARG A 198 4.63 -0.55 3.11
N THR A 199 5.06 -0.82 4.34
CA THR A 199 6.26 -1.59 4.65
C THR A 199 5.98 -3.10 4.66
N LEU A 200 4.76 -3.50 5.03
CA LEU A 200 4.35 -4.91 5.15
C LEU A 200 4.59 -5.76 3.88
N PRO A 201 4.31 -5.28 2.64
CA PRO A 201 4.58 -6.07 1.44
C PRO A 201 6.05 -6.52 1.29
N ALA A 202 7.00 -5.81 1.89
CA ALA A 202 8.41 -6.18 1.82
C ALA A 202 8.74 -7.47 2.62
N LEU A 203 7.92 -7.86 3.60
CA LEU A 203 8.02 -9.16 4.29
C LEU A 203 7.78 -10.35 3.35
N VAL A 204 7.08 -10.14 2.23
CA VAL A 204 6.81 -11.15 1.19
C VAL A 204 7.33 -10.68 -0.17
N TRP A 205 8.59 -10.24 -0.16
CA TRP A 205 9.26 -9.62 -1.31
C TRP A 205 9.13 -10.38 -2.63
N HIS A 206 9.04 -11.72 -2.61
CA HIS A 206 8.91 -12.55 -3.81
C HIS A 206 7.65 -12.22 -4.65
N ARG A 207 6.62 -11.58 -4.08
CA ARG A 207 5.40 -11.21 -4.81
C ARG A 207 5.46 -9.84 -5.48
N GLN A 208 6.15 -8.88 -4.85
CA GLN A 208 6.21 -7.47 -5.30
C GLN A 208 4.85 -6.94 -5.80
N ASP A 209 3.80 -7.20 -5.03
CA ASP A 209 2.42 -6.88 -5.40
C ASP A 209 1.88 -5.73 -4.54
N TRP A 210 1.72 -4.55 -5.14
CA TRP A 210 1.10 -3.40 -4.48
C TRP A 210 -0.43 -3.47 -4.45
N THR A 211 -1.06 -4.34 -5.25
CA THR A 211 -2.53 -4.36 -5.39
C THR A 211 -3.24 -4.76 -4.10
N ILE A 212 -2.56 -5.45 -3.19
CA ILE A 212 -3.08 -5.82 -1.86
C ILE A 212 -3.12 -4.66 -0.87
N LEU A 213 -2.48 -3.52 -1.16
CA LEU A 213 -2.30 -2.43 -0.20
C LEU A 213 -3.42 -1.36 -0.34
N HIS A 214 -4.13 -1.13 0.75
CA HIS A 214 -5.18 -0.12 0.91
C HIS A 214 -4.86 0.75 2.14
N SER A 215 -3.87 1.63 2.03
CA SER A 215 -3.27 2.36 3.16
C SER A 215 -4.16 3.41 3.84
N TYR A 216 -5.33 3.73 3.29
CA TYR A 216 -6.26 4.69 3.88
C TYR A 216 -7.72 4.38 3.53
N VAL A 217 -8.40 3.62 4.38
CA VAL A 217 -9.78 3.16 4.21
C VAL A 217 -10.67 3.80 5.28
N HIS A 218 -11.89 4.17 4.89
CA HIS A 218 -12.95 4.61 5.81
C HIS A 218 -14.01 3.51 5.95
N LEU A 219 -14.77 3.53 7.04
CA LEU A 219 -15.87 2.59 7.30
C LEU A 219 -17.14 2.91 6.49
N ASP A 220 -16.96 3.29 5.23
CA ASP A 220 -18.01 3.61 4.28
C ASP A 220 -18.31 2.41 3.37
N ALA A 221 -19.59 2.17 3.07
CA ALA A 221 -20.05 0.96 2.40
C ALA A 221 -19.35 0.71 1.05
N ASP A 222 -19.15 1.76 0.23
CA ASP A 222 -18.55 1.64 -1.09
C ASP A 222 -17.08 1.22 -1.05
N GLU A 223 -16.35 1.63 0.00
CA GLU A 223 -14.97 1.23 0.24
C GLU A 223 -14.88 -0.18 0.81
N LEU A 224 -15.73 -0.52 1.77
CA LEU A 224 -15.77 -1.85 2.37
C LEU A 224 -16.15 -2.93 1.33
N GLU A 225 -17.13 -2.65 0.46
CA GLU A 225 -17.48 -3.52 -0.66
C GLU A 225 -16.28 -3.72 -1.59
N ALA A 226 -15.59 -2.64 -1.96
CA ALA A 226 -14.41 -2.73 -2.82
C ALA A 226 -13.28 -3.54 -2.18
N LEU A 227 -13.10 -3.41 -0.86
CA LEU A 227 -12.09 -4.12 -0.09
C LEU A 227 -12.39 -5.62 0.03
N GLN A 228 -13.66 -5.98 0.25
CA GLN A 228 -14.11 -7.37 0.36
C GLN A 228 -14.01 -8.15 -0.96
N MET A 229 -13.89 -7.47 -2.11
CA MET A 229 -13.61 -8.10 -3.40
C MET A 229 -12.17 -8.62 -3.51
N CYS A 230 -11.27 -8.19 -2.61
CA CYS A 230 -9.89 -8.67 -2.57
C CYS A 230 -9.79 -9.94 -1.70
N PRO A 231 -9.20 -11.05 -2.21
CA PRO A 231 -9.10 -12.29 -1.45
C PRO A 231 -8.18 -12.17 -0.22
N GLY A 232 -7.22 -11.26 -0.27
CA GLY A 232 -6.31 -10.91 0.83
C GLY A 232 -5.81 -9.49 0.61
N TYR A 233 -5.58 -8.76 1.71
CA TYR A 233 -5.23 -7.34 1.65
C TYR A 233 -4.56 -6.86 2.94
N ILE A 234 -3.95 -5.68 2.85
CA ILE A 234 -3.48 -4.85 3.95
C ILE A 234 -4.30 -3.57 3.91
N ALA A 235 -5.14 -3.32 4.91
CA ALA A 235 -6.01 -2.15 4.97
C ALA A 235 -5.71 -1.30 6.20
N GLY A 236 -5.47 -0.01 5.98
CA GLY A 236 -5.17 0.96 7.03
C GLY A 236 -6.39 1.81 7.39
N PHE A 237 -6.68 1.94 8.68
CA PHE A 237 -7.80 2.70 9.23
C PHE A 237 -7.35 3.67 10.31
N VAL A 238 -8.03 4.82 10.37
CA VAL A 238 -7.86 5.82 11.44
C VAL A 238 -9.03 5.82 12.44
N ASP A 239 -10.05 5.02 12.16
CA ASP A 239 -11.23 4.85 12.99
C ASP A 239 -11.12 3.53 13.78
N LEU A 240 -11.19 3.63 15.11
CA LEU A 240 -11.05 2.48 16.00
C LEU A 240 -12.24 1.52 15.89
N ASP A 241 -13.39 1.97 15.40
CA ASP A 241 -14.58 1.13 15.26
C ASP A 241 -14.36 -0.07 14.33
N VAL A 242 -13.32 -0.03 13.49
CA VAL A 242 -12.90 -1.20 12.70
C VAL A 242 -12.52 -2.39 13.58
N SER A 243 -12.07 -2.19 14.81
CA SER A 243 -11.76 -3.27 15.78
C SER A 243 -12.97 -4.12 16.16
N ASN A 244 -14.18 -3.59 15.97
CA ASN A 244 -15.44 -4.31 16.20
C ASN A 244 -15.93 -5.08 14.96
N ARG A 245 -15.19 -5.01 13.84
CA ARG A 245 -15.56 -5.56 12.53
C ARG A 245 -14.72 -6.76 12.15
N SER A 246 -14.77 -7.81 12.97
CA SER A 246 -14.02 -9.06 12.73
C SER A 246 -14.39 -9.77 11.43
N ASP A 247 -15.50 -9.38 10.77
CA ASP A 247 -15.86 -9.82 9.43
C ASP A 247 -14.90 -9.29 8.35
N LEU A 248 -14.23 -8.17 8.61
CA LEU A 248 -13.29 -7.55 7.67
C LEU A 248 -11.92 -8.21 7.68
N TYR A 249 -11.43 -8.69 8.83
CA TYR A 249 -10.04 -9.12 8.95
C TYR A 249 -9.86 -10.52 9.54
N ASP A 250 -8.70 -11.09 9.23
CA ASP A 250 -8.16 -12.29 9.85
C ASP A 250 -7.14 -11.91 10.95
N VAL A 251 -6.40 -10.82 10.72
CA VAL A 251 -5.42 -10.25 11.65
C VAL A 251 -5.69 -8.76 11.81
N PHE A 252 -5.81 -8.32 13.06
CA PHE A 252 -5.93 -6.92 13.43
C PHE A 252 -4.66 -6.46 14.12
N VAL A 253 -4.12 -5.33 13.70
CA VAL A 253 -2.95 -4.68 14.27
C VAL A 253 -3.40 -3.35 14.86
N ASN A 254 -3.39 -3.26 16.18
CA ASN A 254 -3.52 -1.98 16.87
C ASN A 254 -2.12 -1.38 17.01
N LEU A 255 -1.75 -0.51 16.08
CA LEU A 255 -0.40 0.07 16.04
C LEU A 255 -0.15 1.02 17.22
N ALA A 256 -1.22 1.64 17.75
CA ALA A 256 -1.09 2.56 18.89
C ALA A 256 -0.68 1.80 20.16
N ASP A 257 -1.24 0.60 20.35
CA ASP A 257 -0.98 -0.24 21.52
C ASP A 257 0.06 -1.34 21.25
N SER A 258 0.61 -1.40 20.03
CA SER A 258 1.57 -2.42 19.58
C SER A 258 1.04 -3.85 19.78
N GLU A 259 -0.24 -4.07 19.50
CA GLU A 259 -0.93 -5.34 19.71
C GLU A 259 -1.33 -5.98 18.38
N ILE A 260 -1.11 -7.29 18.25
CA ILE A 260 -1.57 -8.09 17.11
C ILE A 260 -2.60 -9.12 17.61
N THR A 261 -3.82 -9.04 17.09
CA THR A 261 -4.90 -9.98 17.37
C THR A 261 -5.24 -10.82 16.14
N ILE A 262 -5.37 -12.14 16.32
CA ILE A 262 -5.82 -13.07 15.27
C ILE A 262 -7.28 -13.45 15.55
N THR A 263 -8.15 -13.36 14.56
CA THR A 263 -9.56 -13.72 14.75
C THR A 263 -9.73 -15.23 14.96
N PRO A 264 -10.79 -15.67 15.66
CA PRO A 264 -11.05 -17.10 15.88
C PRO A 264 -11.10 -17.92 14.58
N LEU A 265 -11.65 -17.34 13.50
CA LEU A 265 -11.77 -17.99 12.19
C LEU A 265 -10.40 -18.23 11.52
N ALA A 266 -9.42 -17.36 11.78
CA ALA A 266 -8.08 -17.47 11.19
C ALA A 266 -7.11 -18.29 12.05
N LYS A 267 -7.45 -18.53 13.33
CA LYS A 267 -6.54 -19.10 14.34
C LYS A 267 -5.96 -20.46 13.94
N GLU A 268 -6.77 -21.33 13.34
CA GLU A 268 -6.32 -22.65 12.90
C GLU A 268 -5.24 -22.54 11.80
N ALA A 269 -5.54 -21.81 10.72
CA ALA A 269 -4.60 -21.59 9.61
C ALA A 269 -3.34 -20.83 10.04
N MET A 270 -3.45 -20.00 11.08
CA MET A 270 -2.37 -19.19 11.66
C MET A 270 -1.68 -19.86 12.86
N THR A 271 -1.81 -21.18 13.02
CA THR A 271 -1.17 -21.90 14.13
C THR A 271 0.35 -21.84 14.02
N MET A 272 0.99 -21.23 15.02
CA MET A 272 2.44 -21.13 15.09
C MET A 272 3.07 -22.47 15.49
N GLY A 273 4.22 -22.78 14.90
CA GLY A 273 4.93 -24.04 15.09
C GLY A 273 6.43 -23.82 15.05
N LYS A 274 7.21 -24.91 15.05
CA LYS A 274 8.68 -24.83 15.04
C LYS A 274 9.22 -24.02 13.87
N LEU A 275 8.70 -24.26 12.66
CA LEU A 275 9.08 -23.51 11.44
C LEU A 275 8.87 -22.00 11.62
N HIS A 276 7.69 -21.61 12.12
CA HIS A 276 7.38 -20.20 12.39
C HIS A 276 8.34 -19.59 13.41
N LYS A 277 8.63 -20.31 14.50
CA LYS A 277 9.61 -19.84 15.50
C LYS A 277 10.99 -19.60 14.88
N GLU A 278 11.46 -20.50 14.02
CA GLU A 278 12.74 -20.35 13.30
C GLU A 278 12.72 -19.14 12.35
N ILE A 279 11.62 -18.90 11.63
CA ILE A 279 11.45 -17.72 10.77
C ILE A 279 11.46 -16.44 11.62
N GLY A 280 10.69 -16.40 12.71
CA GLY A 280 10.63 -15.25 13.61
C GLY A 280 12.00 -14.94 14.24
N GLN A 281 12.75 -15.96 14.66
CA GLN A 281 14.11 -15.79 15.15
C GLN A 281 15.05 -15.20 14.09
N LEU A 282 14.95 -15.67 12.84
CA LEU A 282 15.73 -15.12 11.73
C LEU A 282 15.39 -13.65 11.46
N ILE A 283 14.09 -13.29 11.47
CA ILE A 283 13.63 -11.92 11.28
C ILE A 283 14.21 -11.02 12.38
N VAL A 284 14.04 -11.40 13.65
CA VAL A 284 14.51 -10.64 14.80
C VAL A 284 16.03 -10.49 14.79
N GLN A 285 16.77 -11.60 14.64
CA GLN A 285 18.24 -11.57 14.63
C GLN A 285 18.80 -10.73 13.47
N SER A 286 18.18 -10.78 12.29
CA SER A 286 18.62 -9.98 11.15
C SER A 286 18.34 -8.49 11.38
N ALA A 287 17.18 -8.14 11.96
CA ALA A 287 16.81 -6.76 12.23
C ALA A 287 17.55 -6.15 13.44
N GLU A 288 17.94 -6.94 14.44
CA GLU A 288 18.72 -6.47 15.59
C GLU A 288 20.19 -6.23 15.25
N ASP A 289 20.68 -6.76 14.13
CA ASP A 289 22.04 -6.53 13.66
C ASP A 289 22.21 -5.04 13.24
N PRO A 290 23.07 -4.27 13.93
CA PRO A 290 23.27 -2.85 13.61
C PRO A 290 23.97 -2.64 12.26
N GLU A 291 24.72 -3.64 11.76
CA GLU A 291 25.43 -3.56 10.49
C GLU A 291 24.52 -3.87 9.28
N LYS A 292 23.33 -4.41 9.53
CA LYS A 292 22.35 -4.71 8.48
C LYS A 292 21.39 -3.55 8.25
N SER A 293 21.27 -3.17 6.99
CA SER A 293 20.22 -2.29 6.48
C SER A 293 18.90 -3.04 6.29
N ASP A 294 17.77 -2.31 6.18
CA ASP A 294 16.46 -2.89 5.85
C ASP A 294 16.50 -3.77 4.59
N SER A 295 17.27 -3.38 3.57
CA SER A 295 17.37 -4.15 2.34
C SER A 295 18.02 -5.53 2.54
N GLN A 296 18.99 -5.62 3.46
CA GLN A 296 19.63 -6.90 3.82
C GLN A 296 18.69 -7.77 4.67
N VAL A 297 17.90 -7.16 5.57
CA VAL A 297 16.86 -7.88 6.33
C VAL A 297 15.81 -8.46 5.38
N ILE A 298 15.31 -7.67 4.43
CA ILE A 298 14.40 -8.12 3.37
C ILE A 298 15.00 -9.28 2.59
N GLN A 299 16.29 -9.20 2.25
CA GLN A 299 17.00 -10.24 1.53
C GLN A 299 17.06 -11.55 2.32
N ASP A 300 17.37 -11.51 3.62
CA ASP A 300 17.41 -12.69 4.49
C ASP A 300 16.03 -13.36 4.58
N ILE A 301 14.97 -12.57 4.77
CA ILE A 301 13.58 -13.06 4.78
C ILE A 301 13.23 -13.69 3.43
N SER A 302 13.64 -13.06 2.33
CA SER A 302 13.42 -13.58 0.97
C SER A 302 14.13 -14.90 0.73
N LEU A 303 15.36 -15.05 1.22
CA LEU A 303 16.11 -16.30 1.14
C LEU A 303 15.42 -17.40 1.95
N LYS A 304 14.96 -17.09 3.16
CA LYS A 304 14.20 -18.05 3.98
C LYS A 304 12.89 -18.45 3.32
N THR A 305 12.20 -17.50 2.68
CA THR A 305 10.98 -17.76 1.92
C THR A 305 11.25 -18.69 0.73
N LYS A 306 12.35 -18.49 0.00
CA LYS A 306 12.77 -19.39 -1.08
C LYS A 306 13.07 -20.80 -0.58
N GLU A 307 13.66 -20.95 0.60
CA GLU A 307 13.88 -22.26 1.25
C GLU A 307 12.56 -22.98 1.51
N ILE A 308 11.53 -22.27 2.01
CA ILE A 308 10.19 -22.84 2.22
C ILE A 308 9.59 -23.33 0.91
N PHE A 309 9.67 -22.53 -0.17
CA PHE A 309 9.18 -22.95 -1.49
C PHE A 309 9.97 -24.13 -2.06
N THR A 310 11.28 -24.18 -1.81
CA THR A 310 12.12 -25.31 -2.22
C THR A 310 11.73 -26.59 -1.49
N ASN A 311 11.35 -26.48 -0.20
CA ASN A 311 10.83 -27.60 0.57
C ASN A 311 9.44 -28.06 0.10
N LEU A 312 8.65 -27.19 -0.52
CA LEU A 312 7.36 -27.52 -1.13
C LEU A 312 7.49 -28.18 -2.51
N ALA A 313 8.54 -27.85 -3.26
CA ALA A 313 8.72 -28.29 -4.64
C ALA A 313 8.65 -29.82 -4.87
N PRO A 314 9.22 -30.69 -4.00
CA PRO A 314 9.14 -32.15 -4.17
C PRO A 314 7.72 -32.72 -4.06
N PHE A 315 6.80 -31.97 -3.47
CA PHE A 315 5.40 -32.36 -3.33
C PHE A 315 4.53 -31.80 -4.44
N SER A 316 5.13 -31.13 -5.42
CA SER A 316 4.41 -30.51 -6.52
C SER A 316 4.69 -31.27 -7.82
N GLU A 317 3.64 -31.67 -8.52
CA GLU A 317 3.69 -32.28 -9.85
C GLU A 317 3.44 -31.22 -10.92
N VAL A 318 4.00 -31.38 -12.11
CA VAL A 318 3.68 -30.51 -13.25
C VAL A 318 2.28 -30.88 -13.74
N SER A 319 1.38 -29.91 -13.83
CA SER A 319 0.03 -30.09 -14.36
C SER A 319 0.06 -30.68 -15.79
N ASP A 320 -1.01 -31.36 -16.20
CA ASP A 320 -1.13 -31.95 -17.55
C ASP A 320 -0.92 -30.91 -18.68
N ASP A 321 -1.22 -29.63 -18.42
CA ASP A 321 -0.99 -28.50 -19.35
C ASP A 321 0.44 -27.91 -19.33
N GLY A 322 1.37 -28.48 -18.54
CA GLY A 322 2.78 -28.08 -18.49
C GLY A 322 3.10 -26.75 -17.79
N GLU A 323 2.10 -25.88 -17.53
CA GLU A 323 2.34 -24.51 -17.06
C GLU A 323 2.34 -24.33 -15.52
N LYS A 324 1.67 -25.19 -14.75
CA LYS A 324 1.51 -24.99 -13.30
C LYS A 324 2.00 -26.17 -12.46
N ARG A 325 2.60 -25.86 -11.32
CA ARG A 325 2.97 -26.86 -10.31
C ARG A 325 1.82 -27.06 -9.34
N VAL A 326 1.37 -28.30 -9.20
CA VAL A 326 0.22 -28.69 -8.40
C VAL A 326 0.66 -29.61 -7.26
N LEU A 327 0.36 -29.23 -6.03
CA LEU A 327 0.67 -29.94 -4.81
C LEU A 327 -0.14 -31.24 -4.73
N ASN A 328 0.57 -32.35 -4.57
CA ASN A 328 0.01 -33.63 -4.20
C ASN A 328 -0.14 -33.69 -2.67
N TYR A 329 -1.38 -33.57 -2.19
CA TYR A 329 -1.70 -33.55 -0.76
C TYR A 329 -1.35 -34.86 -0.04
N GLU A 330 -1.50 -35.99 -0.73
CA GLU A 330 -1.16 -37.31 -0.16
C GLU A 330 0.35 -37.43 0.05
N ALA A 331 1.15 -36.92 -0.89
CA ALA A 331 2.60 -36.88 -0.77
C ALA A 331 3.08 -36.00 0.40
N LEU A 332 2.40 -34.87 0.65
CA LEU A 332 2.67 -34.00 1.80
C LEU A 332 2.41 -34.73 3.13
N LYS A 333 1.27 -35.42 3.25
CA LYS A 333 0.87 -36.20 4.44
C LYS A 333 1.79 -37.38 4.73
N GLN A 334 2.28 -38.05 3.69
CA GLN A 334 3.20 -39.18 3.85
C GLN A 334 4.52 -38.80 4.55
N ARG A 335 4.94 -37.52 4.47
CA ARG A 335 6.17 -37.04 5.11
C ARG A 335 6.07 -36.85 6.63
N ARG A 336 4.86 -36.95 7.21
CA ARG A 336 4.58 -36.81 8.65
C ARG A 336 5.19 -35.53 9.26
N PHE A 337 4.98 -34.39 8.62
CA PHE A 337 5.34 -33.10 9.22
C PHE A 337 4.58 -32.89 10.55
N PRO A 338 5.11 -32.07 11.48
CA PRO A 338 4.32 -31.61 12.60
C PRO A 338 3.03 -30.93 12.12
N PRO A 339 1.87 -31.10 12.80
CA PRO A 339 0.57 -30.64 12.30
C PRO A 339 0.53 -29.16 11.89
N ALA A 340 1.15 -28.27 12.68
CA ALA A 340 1.21 -26.84 12.35
C ALA A 340 2.01 -26.54 11.06
N THR A 341 3.09 -27.29 10.81
CA THR A 341 3.89 -27.14 9.59
C THR A 341 3.12 -27.67 8.38
N GLU A 342 2.48 -28.85 8.51
CA GLU A 342 1.63 -29.40 7.44
C GLU A 342 0.51 -28.42 7.07
N ASN A 343 -0.18 -27.89 8.08
CA ASN A 343 -1.28 -26.97 7.89
C ASN A 343 -0.84 -25.66 7.20
N PHE A 344 0.30 -25.10 7.62
CA PHE A 344 0.88 -23.92 6.98
C PHE A 344 1.24 -24.18 5.52
N LEU A 345 1.93 -25.30 5.22
CA LEU A 345 2.33 -25.65 3.86
C LEU A 345 1.13 -25.86 2.93
N TYR A 346 0.06 -26.47 3.44
CA TYR A 346 -1.20 -26.63 2.71
C TYR A 346 -1.84 -25.28 2.37
N HIS A 347 -1.98 -24.39 3.35
CA HIS A 347 -2.55 -23.06 3.12
C HIS A 347 -1.67 -22.18 2.24
N LEU A 348 -0.34 -22.32 2.35
CA LEU A 348 0.60 -21.62 1.47
C LEU A 348 0.45 -22.08 0.03
N ALA A 349 0.33 -23.40 -0.21
CA ALA A 349 0.05 -23.92 -1.55
C ALA A 349 -1.29 -23.41 -2.10
N ALA A 350 -2.33 -23.32 -1.26
CA ALA A 350 -3.61 -22.71 -1.65
C ALA A 350 -3.43 -21.24 -2.08
N ALA A 351 -2.71 -20.46 -1.27
CA ALA A 351 -2.44 -19.05 -1.52
C ALA A 351 -1.65 -18.83 -2.83
N GLU A 352 -0.74 -19.74 -3.17
CA GLU A 352 0.04 -19.70 -4.41
C GLU A 352 -0.64 -20.38 -5.61
N GLN A 353 -1.92 -20.76 -5.49
CA GLN A 353 -2.67 -21.45 -6.55
C GLN A 353 -2.02 -22.76 -7.00
N MET A 354 -1.37 -23.45 -6.07
CA MET A 354 -0.71 -24.73 -6.29
C MET A 354 -1.61 -25.91 -5.92
N LEU A 355 -2.90 -25.75 -5.63
CA LEU A 355 -3.78 -26.90 -5.32
C LEU A 355 -4.46 -27.46 -6.57
N LYS A 356 -4.61 -28.78 -6.65
CA LYS A 356 -5.49 -29.43 -7.62
C LYS A 356 -6.92 -29.20 -7.12
N ILE A 357 -7.70 -28.38 -7.82
CA ILE A 357 -9.13 -28.19 -7.52
C ILE A 357 -9.91 -29.32 -8.19
#